data_AF-A0A139CL93-F1
#
_entry.id   AF-A0A139CL93-F1
#
_cell.length_a   1.000
_cell.length_b   1.000
_cell.length_c   1.000
_cell.angle_alpha   90.00
_cell.angle_beta   90.00
_cell.angle_gamma   90.00
#
_symmetry.space_group_name_H-M   'P 1'
#
loop_
_entity.id
_entity.type
_entity.pdbx_description
1 polymer ?
#
loop_
_entity_poly.entity_id
_entity_poly.type
_entity_poly.pdbx_seq_one_letter_code
_entity_poly.pdbx_strand_id
1 'polypeptide(L)' 'IVNKLETGELSLEDSLTEFEKGVKLSKFCSQRLEQAEQRVEMIIENEAGDLEVQPYNLEQKGAE' A
#
# COMPACT_ATOMS: atom_id res chain seq x y z
N ILE A 1 6.48 11.80 12.63
CA ILE A 1 7.71 11.73 11.80
C ILE A 1 7.85 13.01 11.02
N VAL A 2 6.93 13.30 10.08
CA VAL A 2 6.93 14.55 9.29
C VAL A 2 7.03 15.81 10.17
N ASN A 3 6.15 15.98 11.16
CA ASN A 3 6.21 17.12 12.08
C ASN A 3 7.56 17.26 12.81
N LYS A 4 8.27 16.16 13.08
CA LYS A 4 9.58 16.21 13.74
C LYS A 4 10.67 16.69 12.78
N LEU A 5 10.62 16.26 11.52
CA LEU A 5 11.52 16.73 10.47
C LEU A 5 11.31 18.21 10.13
N GLU A 6 10.06 18.68 10.14
CA GLU A 6 9.71 20.07 9.83
C GLU A 6 10.10 21.08 10.91
N THR A 7 10.25 20.63 12.17
CA THR A 7 10.66 21.51 13.28
C THR A 7 12.11 22.00 13.15
N GLY A 8 12.97 21.29 12.41
CA GLY A 8 14.38 21.64 12.26
C GLY A 8 15.23 21.47 13.51
N GLU A 9 14.68 20.95 14.61
CA GLU A 9 15.38 20.75 15.89
C GLU A 9 16.21 19.45 15.94
N LEU A 10 16.08 18.59 14.92
CA LEU A 10 16.78 17.31 14.85
C LEU A 10 18.20 17.47 14.32
N SER A 11 19.13 16.70 14.88
CA SER A 11 20.46 16.54 14.30
C SER A 11 20.36 15.90 12.91
N LEU A 12 21.44 15.99 12.11
CA LEU A 12 21.48 15.37 10.79
C LEU A 12 21.28 13.85 10.86
N GLU A 13 21.92 13.17 11.82
CA GLU A 13 21.77 11.72 12.03
C GLU A 13 20.35 11.33 12.45
N ASP A 14 19.73 12.11 13.34
CA ASP A 14 18.35 11.87 13.75
C ASP A 14 17.37 12.14 12.61
N SER A 15 17.63 13.18 11.80
CA SER A 15 16.83 13.51 10.62
C SER A 15 16.91 12.40 9.57
N LEU A 16 18.09 11.84 9.31
CA LEU A 16 18.27 10.69 8.41
C LEU A 16 17.54 9.45 8.93
N THR A 17 17.61 9.20 10.24
CA THR A 17 16.91 8.08 10.88
C THR A 17 15.39 8.20 10.77
N GLU A 18 14.84 9.38 11.03
CA GLU A 18 13.41 9.64 10.93
C GLU A 18 12.93 9.64 9.47
N PHE A 19 13.76 10.12 8.54
CA PHE A 19 13.49 10.04 7.10
C PHE A 19 13.41 8.59 6.62
N GLU A 20 14.37 7.73 6.97
CA GLU A 20 14.32 6.30 6.64
C GLU A 20 13.05 5.62 7.14
N LYS A 21 12.65 5.92 8.38
CA LYS A 21 11.40 5.39 8.96
C LYS A 21 10.18 5.88 8.18
N GLY A 22 10.17 7.15 7.80
CA GLY A 22 9.12 7.75 6.97
C GLY A 22 9.00 7.06 5.60
N VAL A 23 10.12 6.80 4.94
CA VAL A 23 10.15 6.08 3.65
C VAL A 23 9.62 4.66 3.78
N LYS A 24 10.02 3.92 4.82
CA LYS A 24 9.54 2.55 5.09
C LYS A 24 8.02 2.52 5.31
N LEU A 25 7.50 3.46 6.09
CA LEU A 25 6.07 3.58 6.36
C LEU A 25 5.27 3.98 5.12
N SER A 26 5.79 4.92 4.32
CA SER A 26 5.18 5.31 3.05
C SER A 26 5.02 4.11 2.13
N LYS A 27 6.11 3.34 1.94
CA LYS A 27 6.09 2.12 1.13
C LYS A 27 5.09 1.08 1.65
N PHE A 28 5.01 0.90 2.98
CA PHE A 28 4.03 0.01 3.59
C PHE A 28 2.58 0.45 3.30
N CYS A 29 2.28 1.74 3.47
CA CYS A 29 0.95 2.27 3.17
C CYS A 29 0.59 2.12 1.69
N SER A 30 1.52 2.42 0.78
CA SER A 30 1.30 2.23 -0.67
C SER A 30 0.99 0.78 -1.01
N GLN A 31 1.73 -0.19 -0.45
CA GLN A 31 1.44 -1.61 -0.66
C GLN A 31 0.07 -2.03 -0.11
N ARG A 32 -0.36 -1.47 1.02
CA ARG A 32 -1.69 -1.74 1.59
C ARG A 32 -2.81 -1.16 0.74
N LEU A 33 -2.60 0.03 0.18
CA LEU A 33 -3.54 0.66 -0.75
C LEU A 33 -3.65 -0.14 -2.03
N GLU A 34 -2.53 -0.56 -2.62
CA GLU A 34 -2.51 -1.42 -3.82
C GLU A 34 -3.28 -2.74 -3.59
N GLN A 35 -3.08 -3.39 -2.44
CA GLN A 35 -3.85 -4.59 -2.07
C GLN A 35 -5.35 -4.32 -1.91
N ALA A 36 -5.73 -3.14 -1.41
CA ALA A 36 -7.12 -2.76 -1.26
C ALA A 36 -7.77 -2.43 -2.60
N GLU A 37 -7.06 -1.73 -3.49
CA GLU A 37 -7.50 -1.44 -4.87
C GLU A 37 -7.69 -2.74 -5.66
N GLN A 38 -6.71 -3.66 -5.63
CA GLN A 38 -6.81 -4.96 -6.29
C GLN A 38 -7.99 -5.81 -5.81
N ARG A 39 -8.39 -5.68 -4.53
CA ARG A 39 -9.58 -6.35 -3.98
C ARG A 39 -10.90 -5.78 -4.50
N VAL A 40 -10.91 -4.52 -4.91
CA VAL A 40 -12.11 -3.82 -5.41
C VAL A 40 -12.28 -4.04 -6.91
N GLU A 41 -11.19 -4.23 -7.66
CA GLU A 41 -11.20 -4.27 -9.13
C GLU A 41 -11.66 -5.59 -9.78
N MET A 42 -11.83 -6.69 -9.04
CA MET A 42 -12.31 -7.93 -9.64
C MET A 42 -13.84 -7.97 -9.65
N ILE A 43 -14.43 -7.28 -10.63
CA ILE A 43 -15.83 -7.43 -11.01
C ILE A 43 -15.93 -8.64 -11.96
N ILE A 44 -16.48 -9.75 -11.48
CA ILE A 44 -16.76 -10.95 -12.28
C ILE A 44 -18.25 -10.99 -12.60
N GLU A 45 -18.59 -11.19 -13.87
CA GLU A 45 -19.95 -11.55 -14.27
C GLU A 45 -20.19 -13.01 -13.87
N ASN A 46 -21.12 -13.25 -12.93
CA ASN A 46 -21.48 -14.60 -12.51
C ASN A 46 -22.29 -15.30 -13.63
N GLU A 47 -22.53 -16.61 -13.50
CA GLU A 47 -23.28 -17.39 -14.50
C GLU A 47 -24.73 -16.90 -14.72
N ALA A 48 -25.23 -16.03 -13.84
CA ALA A 48 -26.55 -15.40 -13.92
C ALA A 48 -26.54 -14.02 -14.64
N GLY A 49 -25.36 -13.52 -15.03
CA GLY A 49 -25.20 -12.21 -15.68
C GLY A 49 -25.10 -11.03 -14.71
N ASP A 50 -24.98 -11.28 -13.41
CA ASP A 50 -24.81 -10.23 -12.41
C ASP A 50 -23.32 -9.95 -12.15
N LEU A 51 -22.98 -8.67 -11.98
CA LEU A 51 -21.63 -8.22 -11.65
C LEU A 51 -21.38 -8.39 -10.15
N GLU A 52 -20.48 -9.29 -9.78
CA GLU A 52 -20.07 -9.53 -8.39
C GLU A 52 -18.63 -9.09 -8.14
N VAL A 53 -18.40 -8.40 -7.03
CA VAL A 53 -17.05 -8.05 -6.57
C VAL A 53 -16.49 -9.24 -5.80
N GLN A 54 -15.45 -9.89 -6.34
CA GLN A 54 -14.74 -10.97 -5.64
C GLN A 54 -13.35 -10.52 -5.17
N PRO A 55 -12.88 -10.98 -4.00
CA PRO A 55 -11.53 -10.65 -3.54
C PRO A 55 -10.47 -11.30 -4.44
N TYR A 56 -9.63 -10.48 -5.10
CA TYR A 56 -8.49 -10.95 -5.89
C TYR A 56 -7.44 -11.65 -5.01
N ASN A 57 -7.23 -12.96 -5.22
CA ASN A 57 -6.19 -13.72 -4.52
C ASN A 57 -4.89 -13.77 -5.36
N LEU A 58 -3.83 -13.15 -4.83
CA LEU A 58 -2.55 -12.95 -5.50
C LEU A 58 -1.73 -14.24 -5.73
N GLU A 59 -2.16 -15.39 -5.21
CA GLU A 59 -1.46 -16.67 -5.34
C GLU A 59 -1.48 -17.26 -6.78
N GLN A 60 -2.27 -16.71 -7.70
CA GLN A 60 -2.35 -17.22 -9.08
C GLN A 60 -1.35 -16.56 -10.06
N LYS A 61 -0.65 -15.49 -9.68
CA LYS A 61 0.32 -14.83 -10.57
C LYS A 61 1.74 -15.42 -10.45
N GLY A 62 1.83 -16.74 -10.45
CA GLY A 62 3.09 -17.50 -10.38
C GLY A 62 3.22 -18.60 -11.44
N ALA A 63 2.31 -18.66 -12.41
CA ALA A 63 2.36 -19.63 -13.50
C ALA A 63 1.92 -18.97 -14.82
N GLU A 64 2.76 -18.07 -15.35
CA GLU A 64 2.91 -17.78 -16.78
C GLU A 64 4.20 -16.98 -17.04
#